data_AF-A0A5P2D2B6-F1
#
_entry.id   AF-A0A5P2D2B6-F1
#
_cell.length_a   1.000
_cell.length_b   1.000
_cell.length_c   1.000
_cell.angle_alpha   90.00
_cell.angle_beta   90.00
_cell.angle_gamma   90.00
#
_symmetry.space_group_name_H-M   'P 1'
#
loop_
_entity.id
_entity.type
_entity.pdbx_description
1 polymer ?
#
loop_
_entity_poly.entity_id
_entity_poly.type
_entity_poly.pdbx_seq_one_letter_code
_entity_poly.pdbx_strand_id
1 'polypeptide(L)'
;MRVNFRQDANGNLFGSVSSGNTVGTLREGNVNGNDIYFIVEWNHGPVGRYTGVRGPDRRLSGTTFDLNNPSSQATWRTERTF
;
A
#
# COMPACT_ATOMS: atom_id res chain seq x y z
N MET A 1 1.76 -5.09 -8.21
CA MET A 1 0.69 -4.18 -7.73
C MET A 1 0.96 -2.78 -8.27
N ARG A 2 -0.08 -1.98 -8.46
CA ARG A 2 0.02 -0.59 -8.92
C ARG A 2 -0.62 0.34 -7.93
N VAL A 3 0.12 1.36 -7.50
CA VAL A 3 -0.36 2.42 -6.61
C VAL A 3 -0.41 3.73 -7.40
N ASN A 4 -1.45 4.53 -7.17
CA ASN A 4 -1.56 5.89 -7.69
C ASN A 4 -1.83 6.80 -6.49
N PHE A 5 -0.79 7.09 -5.72
CA PHE A 5 -0.91 7.90 -4.51
C PHE A 5 -0.39 9.31 -4.73
N ARG A 6 -1.00 10.24 -4.00
CA ARG A 6 -0.49 11.59 -3.77
C ARG A 6 -0.16 11.70 -2.29
N GLN A 7 0.92 12.41 -2.00
CA GLN A 7 1.38 12.68 -0.64
C GLN A 7 1.18 14.16 -0.34
N ASP A 8 0.62 14.49 0.83
CA ASP A 8 0.59 15.88 1.32
C ASP A 8 1.87 16.26 2.10
N ALA A 9 1.95 17.51 2.57
CA ALA A 9 3.10 18.01 3.31
C ALA A 9 3.35 17.30 4.66
N ASN A 10 2.34 16.62 5.21
CA ASN A 10 2.43 15.86 6.46
C ASN A 10 2.73 14.37 6.21
N GLY A 11 2.91 13.99 4.94
CA GLY A 11 3.16 12.61 4.54
C GLY A 11 1.90 11.77 4.38
N ASN A 12 0.69 12.33 4.54
CA ASN A 12 -0.54 11.57 4.38
C ASN A 12 -0.74 11.20 2.91
N LEU A 13 -1.20 9.97 2.69
CA LEU A 13 -1.44 9.43 1.36
C LEU A 13 -2.91 9.50 0.97
N PHE A 14 -3.15 9.82 -0.29
CA PHE A 14 -4.47 9.84 -0.93
C PHE A 14 -4.39 9.15 -2.28
N GLY A 15 -5.43 8.39 -2.65
CA GLY A 15 -5.53 7.83 -4.00
C GLY A 15 -6.09 6.41 -4.03
N SER A 16 -5.66 5.64 -5.02
CA SER A 16 -6.17 4.29 -5.27
C SER A 16 -5.05 3.30 -5.53
N VAL A 17 -5.39 2.02 -5.37
CA VAL A 17 -4.48 0.91 -5.62
C VAL A 17 -5.18 -0.15 -6.46
N SER A 18 -4.42 -0.87 -7.26
CA SER A 18 -4.91 -2.01 -8.02
C SER A 18 -3.93 -3.18 -8.01
N SER A 19 -4.50 -4.39 -8.06
CA SER A 19 -3.76 -5.65 -8.17
C SER A 19 -4.54 -6.61 -9.07
N GLY A 20 -3.97 -6.99 -10.20
CA GLY A 20 -4.71 -7.72 -11.24
C GLY A 20 -5.95 -6.94 -11.69
N ASN A 21 -7.11 -7.59 -11.59
CA ASN A 21 -8.41 -7.01 -11.96
C ASN A 21 -9.15 -6.37 -10.77
N THR A 22 -8.56 -6.38 -9.57
CA THR A 22 -9.17 -5.81 -8.36
C THR A 22 -8.62 -4.41 -8.10
N VAL A 23 -9.53 -3.51 -7.73
CA VAL A 23 -9.21 -2.14 -7.28
C VAL A 23 -9.51 -2.02 -5.79
N GLY A 24 -8.76 -1.16 -5.12
CA GLY A 24 -8.93 -0.88 -3.70
C GLY A 24 -8.86 0.61 -3.43
N THR A 25 -9.59 1.02 -2.40
CA THR A 25 -9.62 2.38 -1.89
C THR A 25 -8.63 2.49 -0.74
N LEU A 26 -7.80 3.52 -0.78
CA LEU A 26 -6.93 3.87 0.34
C LEU A 26 -7.78 4.43 1.47
N ARG A 27 -7.80 3.76 2.62
CA ARG A 27 -8.49 4.24 3.83
C ARG A 27 -7.64 5.25 4.60
N GLU A 28 -6.36 4.91 4.78
CA GLU A 28 -5.36 5.75 5.40
C GLU A 28 -3.98 5.32 4.92
N GLY A 29 -2.99 6.21 5.04
CA GLY A 29 -1.60 5.87 4.79
C GLY A 29 -0.69 7.07 5.05
N ASN A 30 0.57 6.78 5.32
CA ASN A 30 1.57 7.79 5.58
C ASN A 30 2.95 7.35 5.07
N VAL A 31 3.76 8.34 4.68
CA VAL A 31 5.19 8.19 4.41
C VAL A 31 5.97 8.93 5.47
N ASN A 32 6.87 8.22 6.14
CA ASN A 32 7.83 8.77 7.08
C ASN A 32 9.25 8.45 6.62
N GLY A 33 9.91 9.41 5.98
CA GLY A 33 11.23 9.22 5.37
C GLY A 33 11.19 8.21 4.22
N ASN A 34 11.76 7.03 4.44
CA ASN A 34 11.70 5.91 3.49
C ASN A 34 10.64 4.87 3.88
N ASP A 35 10.11 4.92 5.10
CA ASP A 35 9.08 4.01 5.55
C ASP A 35 7.72 4.44 5.01
N ILE A 36 6.91 3.46 4.65
CA ILE A 36 5.54 3.67 4.20
C ILE A 36 4.62 2.69 4.89
N TYR A 37 3.43 3.16 5.27
CA TYR A 37 2.30 2.29 5.53
C TYR A 37 1.04 2.78 4.84
N PHE A 38 0.14 1.86 4.55
CA PHE A 38 -1.20 2.19 4.10
C PHE A 38 -2.19 1.06 4.38
N ILE A 39 -3.46 1.41 4.51
CA ILE A 39 -4.58 0.46 4.64
C ILE A 39 -5.44 0.55 3.39
N VAL A 40 -5.66 -0.61 2.77
CA VAL A 40 -6.48 -0.74 1.56
C VAL A 40 -7.73 -1.53 1.90
N GLU A 41 -8.87 -0.98 1.53
CA GLU A 41 -10.10 -1.74 1.38
C GLU A 41 -10.24 -2.16 -0.08
N TRP A 42 -10.09 -3.46 -0.35
CA TRP A 42 -10.26 -4.00 -1.69
C TRP A 42 -11.74 -4.18 -2.02
N ASN A 43 -12.15 -3.82 -3.24
CA ASN A 43 -13.50 -4.12 -3.71
C ASN A 43 -13.72 -5.65 -3.67
N HIS A 44 -14.71 -6.08 -2.88
CA HIS A 44 -15.05 -7.49 -2.64
C HIS A 44 -13.92 -8.32 -2.00
N GLY A 45 -13.02 -7.70 -1.22
CA GLY A 45 -11.89 -8.38 -0.60
C GLY A 45 -11.64 -7.97 0.86
N PRO A 46 -10.60 -8.54 1.48
CA PRO A 46 -10.21 -8.18 2.84
C PRO A 46 -9.67 -6.74 2.91
N VAL A 47 -9.70 -6.18 4.11
CA VAL A 47 -9.00 -4.93 4.39
C VAL A 47 -7.55 -5.28 4.75
N GLY A 48 -6.62 -4.91 3.88
CA GLY A 48 -5.20 -5.21 4.06
C GLY A 48 -4.45 -4.03 4.66
N ARG A 49 -3.59 -4.29 5.66
CA ARG A 49 -2.57 -3.34 6.09
C ARG A 49 -1.26 -3.64 5.38
N TYR A 50 -0.63 -2.63 4.83
CA TYR A 50 0.61 -2.70 4.08
C TYR A 50 1.66 -1.89 4.81
N THR A 51 2.82 -2.48 5.03
CA THR A 51 4.01 -1.81 5.55
C THR A 51 5.17 -2.09 4.62
N GLY A 52 6.05 -1.13 4.44
CA GLY A 52 7.19 -1.30 3.54
C GLY A 52 8.13 -0.11 3.54
N VAL A 53 9.05 -0.14 2.58
CA VAL A 53 10.07 0.88 2.39
C VAL A 53 10.18 1.30 0.93
N ARG A 54 10.62 2.53 0.69
CA ARG A 54 11.08 3.00 -0.61
C ARG A 54 12.55 2.63 -0.80
N GLY A 55 12.81 1.72 -1.73
CA GLY A 55 14.15 1.28 -2.09
C GLY A 55 14.94 2.33 -2.88
N PRO A 56 16.25 2.11 -3.10
CA PRO A 56 17.10 2.98 -3.93
C PRO A 56 16.62 3.11 -5.38
N ASP A 57 15.89 2.10 -5.88
CA ASP A 57 15.25 2.08 -7.20
C ASP A 57 13.95 2.91 -7.25
N ARG A 58 13.64 3.62 -6.16
CA ARG A 58 12.41 4.40 -5.94
C ARG A 58 11.13 3.57 -6.03
N ARG A 59 11.21 2.24 -5.92
CA ARG A 59 10.03 1.39 -5.81
C ARG A 59 9.72 1.12 -4.34
N LEU A 60 8.45 0.83 -4.09
CA LEU A 60 7.97 0.44 -2.77
C LEU A 60 7.91 -1.08 -2.69
N SER A 61 8.31 -1.63 -1.55
CA SER A 61 8.19 -3.06 -1.27
C SER A 61 8.00 -3.31 0.21
N GLY A 62 7.35 -4.41 0.56
CA GLY A 62 7.21 -4.82 1.95
C GLY A 62 6.25 -5.98 2.15
N THR A 63 5.56 -5.96 3.28
CA THR A 63 4.63 -7.01 3.73
C THR A 63 3.22 -6.48 3.87
N THR A 64 2.24 -7.35 3.69
CA THR A 64 0.83 -7.07 3.98
C THR A 64 0.22 -8.20 4.79
N PHE A 65 -0.78 -7.86 5.58
CA PHE A 65 -1.64 -8.81 6.26
C PHE A 65 -3.10 -8.37 6.17
N ASP A 66 -4.00 -9.34 6.12
CA ASP A 66 -5.44 -9.11 6.25
C ASP A 66 -5.76 -8.74 7.71
N LEU A 67 -6.42 -7.59 7.92
CA LEU A 67 -6.81 -7.13 9.25
C LEU A 67 -7.82 -8.05 9.94
N ASN A 68 -8.64 -8.78 9.17
CA ASN A 68 -9.62 -9.73 9.71
C ASN A 68 -9.04 -11.15 9.86
N ASN A 69 -7.89 -11.42 9.24
CA ASN A 69 -7.16 -12.68 9.40
C ASN A 69 -5.64 -12.44 9.33
N PRO A 70 -5.00 -12.00 10.43
CA PRO A 70 -3.58 -11.61 10.42
C PRO A 70 -2.59 -12.73 10.09
N SER A 71 -3.03 -14.00 10.13
CA SER A 71 -2.24 -15.13 9.66
C SER A 71 -2.12 -15.19 8.13
N SER A 72 -3.04 -14.55 7.42
CA SER A 72 -2.99 -14.36 5.97
C SER A 72 -2.08 -13.19 5.64
N GLN A 73 -0.85 -13.51 5.22
CA GLN A 73 0.20 -12.53 4.92
C GLN A 73 0.79 -12.75 3.54
N ALA A 74 1.29 -11.67 2.94
CA ALA A 74 1.99 -11.72 1.66
C ALA A 74 3.08 -10.65 1.58
N THR A 75 4.04 -10.83 0.67
CA THR A 75 4.96 -9.77 0.26
C THR A 75 4.39 -9.02 -0.94
N TRP A 76 4.76 -7.75 -1.08
CA TRP A 76 4.32 -6.91 -2.17
C TRP A 76 5.44 -6.01 -2.68
N ARG A 77 5.33 -5.61 -3.95
CA ARG A 77 6.17 -4.59 -4.58
C ARG A 77 5.38 -3.81 -5.62
N THR A 78 5.70 -2.53 -5.79
CA THR A 78 5.13 -1.71 -6.87
C THR A 78 5.83 -2.00 -8.20
N GLU A 79 5.06 -1.98 -9.29
CA GLU A 79 5.62 -2.12 -10.64
C GLU A 79 6.31 -0.82 -11.11
N ARG A 80 5.88 0.31 -10.58
CA ARG A 80 6.35 1.65 -10.92
C ARG A 80 7.03 2.32 -9.72
N THR A 81 7.86 3.31 -10.02
CA THR A 81 8.45 4.18 -9.02
C THR A 81 7.37 5.02 -8.34
N PHE A 82 7.59 5.32 -7.07
CA PHE A 82 6.78 6.21 -6.24
C PHE A 82 7.27 7.65 -6.35
#